data_AF-A0A952NQJ9-F1
#
_entry.id   AF-A0A952NQJ9-F1
#
_cell.length_a   1.000
_cell.length_b   1.000
_cell.length_c   1.000
_cell.angle_alpha   90.00
_cell.angle_beta   90.00
_cell.angle_gamma   90.00
#
_symmetry.space_group_name_H-M   'P 1'
#
loop_
_entity.id
_entity.type
_entity.pdbx_description
1 polymer ?
#
loop_
_entity_poly.entity_id
_entity_poly.type
_entity_poly.pdbx_seq_one_letter_code
_entity_poly.pdbx_strand_id
1 'polypeptide(L)'
;MTEQISPDLFKHLVELAALELSPEDGEYLRDQMNKQLKSIEELAAIPIPEGTPSAAHGVPFPAELRAPLRKDAQVQAPEAADIQAGAPQTSDGYFVVPEIPHQDLD
;
A
#
# COMPACT_ATOMS: atom_id res chain seq x y z
N MET A 1 29.63 5.38 -7.43
CA MET A 1 28.58 5.04 -6.46
C MET A 1 27.67 4.04 -7.15
N THR A 2 27.46 2.88 -6.56
CA THR A 2 26.60 1.84 -7.15
C THR A 2 25.15 2.23 -6.87
N GLU A 3 24.31 2.30 -7.91
CA GLU A 3 22.87 2.47 -7.71
C GLU A 3 22.32 1.22 -7.01
N GLN A 4 21.58 1.41 -5.92
CA GLN A 4 21.00 0.31 -5.17
C GLN A 4 19.73 -0.22 -5.84
N ILE A 5 18.94 0.68 -6.45
CA ILE A 5 17.78 0.30 -7.23
C ILE A 5 18.21 0.18 -8.69
N SER A 6 18.44 -1.07 -9.11
CA SER A 6 18.66 -1.41 -10.51
C SER A 6 17.37 -1.21 -11.33
N PRO A 7 17.46 -1.12 -12.67
CA PRO A 7 16.29 -1.08 -13.53
C PRO A 7 15.32 -2.25 -13.32
N ASP A 8 15.84 -3.47 -13.15
CA ASP A 8 15.01 -4.67 -12.93
C ASP A 8 14.28 -4.61 -11.59
N LEU A 9 14.97 -4.18 -10.53
CA LEU A 9 14.34 -4.01 -9.22
C LEU A 9 13.27 -2.92 -9.27
N PHE A 10 13.56 -1.79 -9.92
CA PHE A 10 12.58 -0.71 -10.09
C PHE A 10 11.34 -1.20 -10.84
N LYS A 11 11.52 -1.94 -11.95
CA LYS A 11 10.41 -2.53 -12.71
C LYS A 11 9.53 -3.42 -11.83
N HIS A 12 10.14 -4.26 -10.99
CA HIS A 12 9.39 -5.10 -10.07
C HIS A 12 8.62 -4.29 -9.01
N LEU A 13 9.22 -3.22 -8.47
CA LEU A 13 8.53 -2.34 -7.51
C LEU A 13 7.33 -1.62 -8.15
N VAL A 14 7.46 -1.20 -9.41
CA VAL A 14 6.38 -0.56 -10.18
C VAL A 14 5.22 -1.54 -10.42
N GLU A 15 5.53 -2.79 -10.74
CA GLU A 15 4.54 -3.86 -10.89
C GLU A 15 3.78 -4.13 -9.59
N LEU A 16 4.49 -4.25 -8.45
CA LEU A 16 3.87 -4.44 -7.14
C LEU A 16 2.95 -3.27 -6.75
N ALA A 17 3.29 -2.06 -7.18
CA ALA A 17 2.50 -0.85 -6.93
C ALA A 17 1.30 -0.68 -7.89
N ALA A 18 1.14 -1.58 -8.87
CA ALA A 18 0.13 -1.49 -9.94
C ALA A 18 0.16 -0.14 -10.68
N LEU A 19 1.36 0.36 -10.97
CA LEU A 19 1.57 1.61 -11.71
C LEU A 19 1.99 1.31 -13.15
N GLU A 20 1.37 2.00 -14.11
CA GLU A 20 1.83 2.05 -15.49
C GLU A 20 2.62 3.35 -15.69
N LEU A 21 3.89 3.24 -16.06
CA LEU A 21 4.79 4.39 -16.25
C LEU A 21 5.33 4.41 -17.68
N SER A 22 5.49 5.61 -18.23
CA SER A 22 6.26 5.78 -19.45
C SER A 22 7.74 5.45 -19.19
N PRO A 23 8.53 5.10 -20.22
CA PRO A 23 9.96 4.86 -20.06
C PRO A 23 10.70 6.07 -19.45
N GLU A 24 10.33 7.29 -19.85
CA GLU A 24 10.93 8.53 -19.35
C GLU A 24 10.61 8.75 -17.86
N ASP A 25 9.35 8.59 -17.45
CA ASP A 25 8.94 8.72 -16.06
C ASP A 25 9.60 7.65 -15.18
N GLY A 26 9.71 6.42 -15.71
CA GLY A 26 10.35 5.32 -15.01
C GLY A 26 11.84 5.57 -14.74
N GLU A 27 12.58 6.06 -15.74
CA GLU A 27 13.98 6.42 -15.54
C GLU A 27 14.14 7.58 -14.57
N TYR A 28 13.31 8.62 -14.71
CA TYR A 28 13.31 9.76 -13.81
C TYR A 28 13.05 9.33 -12.35
N LEU A 29 11.98 8.57 -12.10
CA LEU A 29 11.60 8.13 -10.76
C LEU A 29 12.65 7.20 -10.14
N ARG A 30 13.25 6.30 -10.93
CA ARG A 30 14.33 5.43 -10.46
C ARG A 30 15.53 6.23 -9.98
N ASP A 31 15.94 7.26 -10.71
CA ASP A 31 17.02 8.16 -10.30
C ASP A 31 16.64 8.95 -9.02
N GLN A 32 15.41 9.48 -8.94
CA GLN A 32 14.95 10.17 -7.73
C GLN A 32 14.91 9.24 -6.51
N MET A 33 14.45 8.00 -6.65
CA MET A 33 14.42 7.03 -5.56
C MET A 33 15.83 6.66 -5.09
N ASN A 34 16.78 6.46 -6.01
CA ASN A 34 18.19 6.23 -5.64
C ASN A 34 18.79 7.43 -4.90
N LYS A 35 18.38 8.67 -5.21
CA LYS A 35 18.77 9.86 -4.43
C LYS A 35 18.14 9.86 -3.04
N GLN A 36 16.85 9.52 -2.93
CA GLN A 36 16.14 9.48 -1.64
C GLN A 36 16.68 8.40 -0.70
N LEU A 37 17.12 7.25 -1.24
CA LEU A 37 17.74 6.18 -0.43
C LEU A 37 18.98 6.66 0.34
N LYS A 38 19.74 7.60 -0.22
CA LYS A 38 20.90 8.20 0.49
C LYS A 38 20.47 8.88 1.79
N SER A 39 19.37 9.63 1.77
CA SER A 39 18.82 10.26 2.98
C SER A 39 18.29 9.22 3.98
N ILE A 40 17.73 8.10 3.49
CA ILE A 40 17.28 6.99 4.35
C ILE A 40 18.47 6.30 5.02
N GLU A 41 19.58 6.09 4.30
CA GLU A 41 20.82 5.53 4.85
C GLU A 41 21.41 6.42 5.95
N GLU A 42 21.41 7.74 5.76
CA GLU A 42 21.85 8.70 6.77
C GLU A 42 21.00 8.59 8.05
N LEU A 43 19.67 8.44 7.91
CA LEU A 43 18.78 8.22 9.05
C LEU A 43 19.01 6.86 9.72
N ALA A 44 19.24 5.82 8.94
CA ALA A 44 19.48 4.46 9.44
C ALA A 44 20.82 4.33 10.18
N ALA A 45 21.79 5.19 9.89
CA ALA A 45 23.08 5.24 10.57
C ALA A 45 23.00 5.82 11.99
N ILE A 46 21.88 6.45 12.36
CA ILE A 46 21.67 6.98 13.71
C ILE A 46 21.56 5.81 14.71
N PRO A 47 22.43 5.72 15.72
CA PRO A 47 22.37 4.63 16.69
C PRO A 47 21.05 4.63 17.46
N ILE A 48 20.35 3.50 17.43
CA ILE A 48 19.15 3.26 18.23
C ILE A 48 19.57 2.43 19.45
N PRO A 49 19.33 2.89 20.69
CA PRO A 49 19.66 2.13 21.88
C PRO A 49 19.05 0.73 21.86
N GLU A 50 19.81 -0.27 22.28
CA GLU A 50 19.31 -1.64 22.37
C GLU A 50 18.08 -1.70 23.28
N GLY A 51 17.05 -2.45 22.84
CA GLY A 51 15.79 -2.55 23.56
C GLY A 51 14.83 -1.37 23.35
N THR A 52 15.18 -0.39 22.51
CA THR A 52 14.22 0.66 22.10
C THR A 52 13.03 0.00 21.39
N PRO A 53 11.80 0.12 21.92
CA PRO A 53 10.63 -0.47 21.29
C PRO A 53 10.25 0.30 20.01
N SER A 54 9.65 -0.40 19.05
CA SER A 54 9.04 0.25 17.89
C SER A 54 7.90 1.18 18.31
N ALA A 55 7.89 2.39 17.75
CA ALA A 55 6.81 3.35 17.92
C ALA A 55 5.62 3.01 16.99
N ALA A 56 4.98 1.85 17.23
CA ALA A 56 3.84 1.39 16.42
C ALA A 56 2.63 2.34 16.48
N HIS A 57 2.53 3.14 17.54
CA HIS A 57 1.55 4.21 17.71
C HIS A 57 2.28 5.51 18.04
N GLY A 58 1.82 6.63 17.48
CA GLY A 58 2.38 7.96 17.77
C GLY A 58 2.06 8.50 19.17
N VAL A 59 1.27 7.76 19.95
CA VAL A 59 0.89 8.06 21.33
C VAL A 59 0.96 6.78 22.15
N PRO A 60 1.10 6.86 23.50
CA PRO A 60 0.99 5.67 24.34
C PRO A 60 -0.31 4.91 24.05
N PHE A 61 -0.21 3.60 23.81
CA PHE A 61 -1.36 2.73 23.56
C PHE A 61 -1.52 1.67 24.67
N PRO A 62 -1.77 2.11 25.91
CA PRO A 62 -1.92 1.20 27.04
C PRO A 62 -3.29 0.52 26.98
N ALA A 63 -3.49 -0.52 27.80
CA ALA A 63 -4.70 -1.34 27.76
C ALA A 63 -5.98 -0.53 28.00
N GLU A 64 -5.90 0.55 28.76
CA GLU A 64 -6.99 1.45 29.13
C GLU A 64 -7.47 2.32 27.96
N LEU A 65 -6.60 2.57 26.96
CA LEU A 65 -6.95 3.31 25.73
C LEU A 65 -7.35 2.39 24.58
N ARG A 66 -7.33 1.07 24.78
CA ARG A 66 -7.75 0.13 23.73
C ARG A 66 -9.26 0.23 23.53
N ALA A 67 -9.66 0.35 22.28
CA ALA A 67 -11.07 0.25 21.92
C ALA A 67 -11.62 -1.11 22.38
N PRO A 68 -12.86 -1.17 22.89
CA PRO A 68 -13.49 -2.42 23.24
C PRO A 68 -13.71 -3.28 21.99
N LEU A 69 -13.82 -4.60 22.19
CA LEU A 69 -14.20 -5.50 21.10
C LEU A 69 -15.54 -5.09 20.52
N ARG A 70 -15.63 -5.07 19.19
CA ARG A 70 -16.89 -4.86 18.47
C ARG A 70 -17.86 -6.00 18.86
N LYS A 71 -19.09 -5.64 19.24
CA LYS A 71 -20.15 -6.63 19.52
C LYS A 71 -20.51 -7.41 18.26
N ASP A 72 -20.86 -8.67 18.44
CA ASP A 72 -21.45 -9.49 17.39
C ASP A 72 -22.94 -9.19 17.25
N ALA A 73 -23.24 -8.01 16.70
CA ALA A 73 -24.60 -7.56 16.44
C ALA A 73 -24.73 -7.25 14.95
N GLN A 74 -25.80 -7.74 14.33
CA GLN A 74 -26.13 -7.42 12.96
C GLN A 74 -26.58 -5.95 12.86
N VAL A 75 -26.03 -5.22 11.90
CA VAL A 75 -26.44 -3.87 11.53
C VAL A 75 -26.94 -3.92 10.09
N GLN A 76 -28.09 -3.30 9.82
CA GLN A 76 -28.63 -3.19 8.47
C GLN A 76 -27.78 -2.20 7.66
N ALA A 77 -27.48 -2.53 6.40
CA ALA A 77 -26.70 -1.70 5.49
C ALA A 77 -27.56 -1.34 4.25
N PRO A 78 -28.45 -0.34 4.33
CA PRO A 78 -29.33 0.06 3.23
C PRO A 78 -28.63 0.83 2.10
N GLU A 79 -27.35 1.15 2.24
CA GLU A 79 -26.61 2.06 1.36
C GLU A 79 -26.18 1.42 0.03
N ALA A 80 -26.66 0.22 -0.31
CA ALA A 80 -26.24 -0.51 -1.51
C ALA A 80 -26.36 0.34 -2.81
N ALA A 81 -27.47 1.08 -2.95
CA ALA A 81 -27.67 1.97 -4.10
C ALA A 81 -26.70 3.16 -4.10
N ASP A 82 -26.46 3.76 -2.92
CA ASP A 82 -25.56 4.90 -2.76
C ASP A 82 -24.10 4.50 -3.03
N ILE A 83 -23.70 3.30 -2.59
CA ILE A 83 -22.37 2.73 -2.86
C ILE A 83 -22.20 2.50 -4.37
N GLN A 84 -23.22 1.95 -5.05
CA GLN A 84 -23.18 1.73 -6.50
C GLN A 84 -23.10 3.03 -7.30
N ALA A 85 -23.73 4.11 -6.83
CA ALA A 85 -23.65 5.42 -7.46
C ALA A 85 -22.23 6.00 -7.50
N GLY A 86 -21.34 5.53 -6.62
CA GLY A 86 -19.92 5.92 -6.62
C GLY A 86 -19.03 5.12 -7.56
N ALA A 87 -19.54 4.07 -8.21
CA ALA A 87 -18.73 3.20 -9.04
C ALA A 87 -18.66 3.67 -10.51
N PRO A 88 -17.51 3.49 -11.20
CA PRO A 88 -17.37 3.84 -12.60
C PRO A 88 -18.35 3.10 -13.52
N GLN A 89 -18.65 1.84 -13.20
CA GLN A 89 -19.57 1.01 -13.96
C GLN A 89 -20.24 -0.04 -13.07
N THR A 90 -21.54 -0.21 -13.26
CA THR A 90 -22.36 -1.19 -12.56
C THR A 90 -23.33 -1.87 -13.50
N SER A 91 -23.66 -3.15 -13.25
CA SER A 91 -24.75 -3.88 -13.92
C SER A 91 -25.42 -4.81 -12.93
N ASP A 92 -26.75 -4.83 -12.89
CA ASP A 92 -27.55 -5.78 -12.10
C ASP A 92 -27.16 -5.87 -10.61
N GLY A 93 -26.71 -4.75 -10.04
CA GLY A 93 -26.25 -4.67 -8.64
C GLY A 93 -24.79 -5.07 -8.40
N TYR A 94 -24.01 -5.30 -9.46
CA TYR A 94 -22.58 -5.65 -9.41
C TYR A 94 -21.71 -4.51 -9.93
N PHE A 95 -20.47 -4.43 -9.43
CA PHE A 95 -19.42 -3.62 -10.04
C PHE A 95 -18.86 -4.35 -11.25
N VAL A 96 -18.78 -3.65 -12.38
CA VAL A 96 -18.23 -4.23 -13.60
C VAL A 96 -16.75 -3.91 -13.69
N VAL A 97 -15.94 -4.95 -13.85
CA VAL A 97 -14.48 -4.86 -14.05
C VAL A 97 -14.08 -5.72 -15.25
N PRO A 98 -12.91 -5.47 -15.87
CA PRO A 98 -12.34 -6.38 -16.85
C PRO A 98 -12.19 -7.80 -16.28
N GLU A 99 -12.31 -8.81 -17.16
CA GLU A 99 -12.17 -10.20 -16.77
C GLU A 99 -10.78 -10.47 -16.19
N ILE A 100 -10.75 -11.14 -15.04
CA ILE A 100 -9.51 -11.49 -14.37
C ILE A 100 -8.99 -12.81 -14.99
N PRO A 101 -7.74 -12.84 -15.48
CA PRO A 101 -7.14 -14.08 -15.94
C PRO A 101 -7.19 -15.13 -14.82
N HIS A 102 -7.82 -16.26 -15.09
CA HIS A 102 -7.89 -17.40 -14.19
C HIS A 102 -7.20 -18.59 -14.85
N GLN A 103 -6.59 -19.42 -14.02
CA GLN A 103 -6.10 -20.72 -14.44
C GLN A 103 -7.10 -21.77 -13.95
N ASP A 104 -7.70 -22.50 -14.89
CA ASP A 104 -8.50 -23.67 -14.55
C ASP A 104 -7.59 -24.72 -13.89
N LEU A 105 -8.03 -25.22 -12.74
CA LEU A 105 -7.37 -26.34 -12.08
C LEU A 105 -8.00 -27.63 -12.62
N ASP A 106 -7.24 -28.38 -13.40
CA ASP A 106 -7.58 -29.76 -13.82
C ASP A 106 -7.54 -30.74 -12.63
#